data_AF-A0A959IDW3-F1
#
_entry.id   AF-A0A959IDW3-F1
#
_cell.length_a   1.000
_cell.length_b   1.000
_cell.length_c   1.000
_cell.angle_alpha   90.00
_cell.angle_beta   90.00
_cell.angle_gamma   90.00
#
_symmetry.space_group_name_H-M   'P 1'
#
loop_
_entity.id
_entity.type
_entity.pdbx_description
1 polymer ?
#
loop_
_entity_poly.entity_id
_entity_poly.type
_entity_poly.pdbx_seq_one_letter_code
_entity_poly.pdbx_strand_id
1 'polypeptide(L)'
;LRFSATDSLTLEVEAELLGEHPFDQLILHCASDKNERFFGLGAQYSEYDLKGHRVPLWVEEQGIGRGDQPITFFSNFYGAGGDHFSTSAPIPFLLSTRRRSFELGGSSRMAIDLRKKDEIRLEVFDSQLRFKVRQAGLPADLVAAHTREAGRGTPLPDWVFGTILGIQGGQERVLGKIDSLEAAGCPIDAIWIQDWVGQRQTSFGSQLWWYWEPDSSRYGDLSQFCEDLAGRGIAALGYLNPFLVDHGPLFDEARERGYFVKRDDGSDYPIEATGFSCFLIDLTNPEAFTWFKAIIRTHLIDNGFSGWMADFGEWLPTDARLFSGIDAARYHNRYAVDWARLNYEAIQEAGKEGEIAFFTRAAFSGSGHYAPFYWLGDQLVSWGRHDGIGSVV
;
A
#
# COMPACT_ATOMS: atom_id res chain seq x y z
N LEU A 1 -13.23 23.81 18.81
CA LEU A 1 -11.75 23.80 18.80
C LEU A 1 -11.24 23.53 20.21
N ARG A 2 -10.37 22.54 20.37
CA ARG A 2 -9.74 22.14 21.63
C ARG A 2 -8.24 22.07 21.42
N PHE A 3 -7.49 22.55 22.41
CA PHE A 3 -6.03 22.44 22.46
C PHE A 3 -5.67 21.69 23.74
N SER A 4 -4.83 20.66 23.63
CA SER A 4 -4.32 19.90 24.76
C SER A 4 -2.81 19.76 24.64
N ALA A 5 -2.10 20.11 25.70
CA ALA A 5 -0.67 19.83 25.81
C ALA A 5 -0.50 18.50 26.56
N THR A 6 0.09 17.51 25.90
CA THR A 6 0.40 16.22 26.54
C THR A 6 1.64 16.34 27.40
N ASP A 7 2.58 17.17 26.98
CA ASP A 7 3.79 17.56 27.70
C ASP A 7 4.27 18.95 27.22
N SER A 8 5.43 19.42 27.68
CA SER A 8 5.98 20.72 27.30
C SER A 8 6.43 20.84 25.84
N LEU A 9 6.44 19.74 25.09
CA LEU A 9 6.95 19.63 23.72
C LEU A 9 5.90 19.12 22.72
N THR A 10 4.71 18.74 23.19
CA THR A 10 3.64 18.15 22.38
C THR A 10 2.35 18.94 22.53
N LEU A 11 1.83 19.44 21.40
CA LEU A 11 0.52 20.09 21.31
C LEU A 11 -0.39 19.26 20.41
N GLU A 12 -1.57 18.92 20.92
CA GLU A 12 -2.66 18.30 20.18
C GLU A 12 -3.78 19.33 19.98
N VAL A 13 -4.35 19.30 18.78
CA VAL A 13 -5.43 20.20 18.36
C VAL A 13 -6.53 19.36 17.75
N GLU A 14 -7.75 19.56 18.24
CA GLU A 14 -8.96 18.98 17.68
C GLU A 14 -9.93 20.09 17.30
N ALA A 15 -10.29 20.15 16.02
CA ALA A 15 -11.35 20.98 15.49
C ALA A 15 -12.47 20.09 14.98
N GLU A 16 -13.71 20.44 15.32
CA GLU A 16 -14.90 19.74 14.86
C GLU A 16 -15.95 20.80 14.54
N LEU A 17 -16.59 20.66 13.38
CA LEU A 17 -17.77 21.42 13.02
C LEU A 17 -19.00 20.70 13.60
N LEU A 18 -19.73 21.37 14.50
CA LEU A 18 -20.92 20.84 15.17
C LEU A 18 -22.20 21.28 14.46
N GLY A 19 -23.11 20.35 14.19
CA GLY A 19 -24.36 20.59 13.45
C GLY A 19 -24.34 20.09 12.00
N GLU A 20 -25.33 20.52 11.22
CA GLU A 20 -25.34 20.34 9.76
C GLU A 20 -24.73 21.57 9.10
N HIS A 21 -23.73 21.37 8.24
CA HIS A 21 -23.05 22.44 7.54
C HIS A 21 -22.74 22.03 6.11
N PRO A 22 -22.76 22.99 5.17
CA PRO A 22 -22.38 22.74 3.77
C PRO A 22 -20.86 22.68 3.58
N PHE A 23 -20.08 22.88 4.64
CA PHE A 23 -18.61 22.90 4.59
C PHE A 23 -18.06 21.47 4.71
N ASP A 24 -17.19 21.11 3.77
CA ASP A 24 -16.53 19.82 3.65
C ASP A 24 -15.02 19.91 3.89
N GLN A 25 -14.52 21.08 4.31
CA GLN A 25 -13.09 21.34 4.47
C GLN A 25 -12.78 22.16 5.72
N LEU A 26 -11.75 21.74 6.45
CA LEU A 26 -11.11 22.47 7.54
C LEU A 26 -9.66 22.79 7.17
N ILE A 27 -9.26 24.05 7.41
CA ILE A 27 -7.89 24.52 7.13
C ILE A 27 -7.28 25.12 8.40
N LEU A 28 -6.15 24.58 8.83
CA LEU A 28 -5.35 25.12 9.93
C LEU A 28 -4.06 25.76 9.39
N HIS A 29 -3.78 26.97 9.85
CA HIS A 29 -2.60 27.73 9.47
C HIS A 29 -1.59 27.75 10.62
N CYS A 30 -0.37 27.30 10.36
CA CYS A 30 0.74 27.34 11.31
C CYS A 30 1.85 28.25 10.78
N ALA A 31 2.45 29.04 11.67
CA ALA A 31 3.60 29.87 11.30
C ALA A 31 4.85 29.01 11.02
N SER A 32 5.62 29.41 10.00
CA SER A 32 6.88 28.79 9.59
C SER A 32 7.94 29.84 9.29
N ASP A 33 9.22 29.46 9.38
CA ASP A 33 10.33 30.31 8.92
C ASP A 33 10.48 30.18 7.39
N LYS A 34 10.81 31.29 6.71
CA LYS A 34 11.09 31.32 5.27
C LYS A 34 12.18 30.34 4.81
N ASN A 35 13.11 29.99 5.69
CA ASN A 35 14.23 29.08 5.44
C ASN A 35 14.00 27.68 6.03
N GLU A 36 12.86 27.45 6.69
CA GLU A 36 12.47 26.12 7.16
C GLU A 36 12.24 25.18 5.98
N ARG A 37 12.82 23.98 6.06
CA ARG A 37 12.66 22.92 5.06
C ARG A 37 11.85 21.79 5.65
N PHE A 38 11.15 21.05 4.79
CA PHE A 38 10.17 20.06 5.19
C PHE A 38 10.35 18.75 4.45
N PHE A 39 10.19 17.63 5.17
CA PHE A 39 10.45 16.28 4.67
C PHE A 39 9.38 15.30 5.18
N GLY A 40 9.32 14.10 4.62
CA GLY A 40 8.37 13.07 5.02
C GLY A 40 7.19 13.01 4.07
N LEU A 41 5.97 12.96 4.62
CA LEU A 41 4.74 12.75 3.86
C LEU A 41 4.63 11.38 3.16
N GLY A 42 5.28 10.37 3.72
CA GLY A 42 5.30 9.01 3.19
C GLY A 42 6.32 8.82 2.07
N ALA A 43 6.03 7.95 1.11
CA ALA A 43 6.89 7.73 -0.06
C ALA A 43 6.70 8.88 -1.06
N GLN A 44 7.71 9.76 -1.16
CA GLN A 44 7.74 10.88 -2.10
C GLN A 44 8.89 10.67 -3.07
N TYR A 45 8.58 10.38 -4.34
CA TYR A 45 9.62 9.93 -5.27
C TYR A 45 10.22 11.04 -6.15
N SER A 46 9.62 12.23 -6.22
CA SER A 46 10.11 13.33 -7.09
C SER A 46 10.85 14.43 -6.33
N GLU A 47 10.36 14.77 -5.13
CA GLU A 47 10.85 15.91 -4.36
C GLU A 47 11.07 15.49 -2.91
N TYR A 48 12.29 15.73 -2.41
CA TYR A 48 12.66 15.44 -1.02
C TYR A 48 12.35 16.60 -0.08
N ASP A 49 12.76 17.83 -0.45
CA ASP A 49 12.37 19.05 0.27
C ASP A 49 11.05 19.59 -0.27
N LEU A 50 10.02 19.54 0.57
CA LEU A 50 8.65 19.84 0.20
C LEU A 50 8.31 21.34 0.28
N LYS A 51 9.25 22.19 0.72
CA LYS A 51 9.05 23.64 0.78
C LYS A 51 8.76 24.21 -0.61
N GLY A 52 7.71 25.01 -0.73
CA GLY A 52 7.32 25.60 -2.02
C GLY A 52 6.28 24.78 -2.79
N HIS A 53 5.86 23.63 -2.25
CA HIS A 53 4.89 22.74 -2.88
C HIS A 53 3.60 22.62 -2.06
N ARG A 54 2.51 22.20 -2.71
CA ARG A 54 1.31 21.69 -2.04
C ARG A 54 1.26 20.20 -2.31
N VAL A 55 1.32 19.40 -1.26
CA VAL A 55 1.41 17.94 -1.33
C VAL A 55 0.04 17.35 -0.97
N PRO A 56 -0.71 16.76 -1.93
CA PRO A 56 -1.89 15.97 -1.64
C PRO A 56 -1.52 14.72 -0.85
N LEU A 57 -2.40 14.28 0.04
CA LEU A 57 -2.28 13.03 0.78
C LEU A 57 -3.50 12.19 0.45
N TRP A 58 -3.33 11.39 -0.59
CA TRP A 58 -4.33 10.52 -1.17
C TRP A 58 -3.62 9.29 -1.75
N VAL A 59 -3.97 8.12 -1.25
CA VAL A 59 -3.40 6.84 -1.67
C VAL A 59 -3.81 6.61 -3.13
N GLU A 60 -2.89 6.60 -4.09
CA GLU A 60 -3.24 6.41 -5.50
C GLU A 60 -2.13 5.70 -6.27
N GLU A 61 -2.41 5.34 -7.53
CA GLU A 61 -1.34 4.93 -8.43
C GLU A 61 -0.25 6.00 -8.50
N GLN A 62 1.01 5.59 -8.35
CA GLN A 62 2.13 6.54 -8.37
C GLN A 62 2.25 7.25 -9.73
N GLY A 63 1.79 6.61 -10.81
CA GLY A 63 1.82 7.12 -12.17
C GLY A 63 3.03 6.65 -12.99
N ILE A 64 2.93 6.78 -14.31
CA ILE A 64 3.92 6.34 -15.30
C ILE A 64 4.64 7.55 -15.88
N GLY A 65 5.90 7.71 -15.49
CA GLY A 65 6.81 8.78 -15.90
C GLY A 65 6.81 9.99 -14.97
N ARG A 66 5.64 10.44 -14.47
CA ARG A 66 5.52 11.40 -13.36
C ARG A 66 6.32 12.72 -13.53
N GLY A 67 6.52 13.14 -14.79
CA GLY A 67 7.32 14.30 -15.17
C GLY A 67 8.42 13.98 -16.18
N ASP A 68 8.82 12.71 -16.33
CA ASP A 68 9.81 12.26 -17.30
C ASP A 68 9.22 12.23 -18.73
N GLN A 69 9.36 13.37 -19.43
CA GLN A 69 8.87 13.53 -20.80
C GLN A 69 9.77 12.83 -21.83
N PRO A 70 9.20 12.31 -22.94
CA PRO A 70 7.80 12.40 -23.36
C PRO A 70 6.89 11.28 -22.81
N ILE A 71 7.40 10.39 -21.95
CA ILE A 71 6.63 9.21 -21.47
C ILE A 71 5.36 9.66 -20.74
N THR A 72 5.50 10.59 -19.79
CA THR A 72 4.34 11.14 -19.06
C THR A 72 3.28 11.74 -19.98
N PHE A 73 3.68 12.45 -21.04
CA PHE A 73 2.73 13.00 -22.01
C PHE A 73 1.88 11.90 -22.66
N PHE A 74 2.48 10.78 -23.05
CA PHE A 74 1.74 9.66 -23.63
C PHE A 74 0.87 8.93 -22.59
N SER A 75 1.39 8.72 -21.37
CA SER A 75 0.64 8.10 -20.27
C SER A 75 -0.61 8.90 -19.88
N ASN A 76 -0.56 10.23 -20.02
CA ASN A 76 -1.70 11.10 -19.72
C ASN A 76 -2.91 10.89 -20.65
N PHE A 77 -2.73 10.37 -21.87
CA PHE A 77 -3.88 10.01 -22.72
C PHE A 77 -4.72 8.88 -22.13
N TYR A 78 -4.16 8.12 -21.19
CA TYR A 78 -4.81 7.03 -20.47
C TYR A 78 -5.08 7.36 -18.99
N GLY A 79 -4.85 8.61 -18.57
CA GLY A 79 -4.99 9.02 -17.17
C GLY A 79 -3.95 8.41 -16.22
N ALA A 80 -2.88 7.81 -16.74
CA ALA A 80 -1.92 7.03 -15.97
C ALA A 80 -0.58 7.75 -15.74
N GLY A 81 -0.41 9.01 -16.16
CA GLY A 81 0.89 9.70 -16.06
C GLY A 81 1.32 10.07 -14.65
N GLY A 82 0.35 10.23 -13.73
CA GLY A 82 0.56 10.76 -12.39
C GLY A 82 1.18 12.16 -12.39
N ASP A 83 1.53 12.63 -11.20
CA ASP A 83 2.31 13.85 -11.01
C ASP A 83 3.46 13.66 -10.02
N HIS A 84 4.11 14.76 -9.64
CA HIS A 84 5.25 14.76 -8.73
C HIS A 84 4.94 14.17 -7.35
N PHE A 85 3.68 14.24 -6.89
CA PHE A 85 3.23 13.85 -5.56
C PHE A 85 2.25 12.66 -5.58
N SER A 86 1.89 12.13 -6.75
CA SER A 86 1.20 10.85 -6.86
C SER A 86 2.01 9.74 -6.20
N THR A 87 1.37 9.01 -5.29
CA THR A 87 2.00 7.97 -4.47
C THR A 87 0.98 7.01 -3.89
N SER A 88 1.35 5.73 -3.81
CA SER A 88 0.55 4.70 -3.14
C SER A 88 0.75 4.72 -1.62
N ALA A 89 1.75 5.43 -1.10
CA ALA A 89 2.11 5.43 0.31
C ALA A 89 2.23 6.83 0.94
N PRO A 90 1.22 7.72 0.83
CA PRO A 90 1.23 8.99 1.56
C PRO A 90 1.03 8.76 3.06
N ILE A 91 1.89 9.34 3.90
CA ILE A 91 1.75 9.27 5.37
C ILE A 91 1.64 10.70 5.89
N PRO A 92 0.57 11.11 6.61
CA PRO A 92 0.39 12.46 7.14
C PRO A 92 1.35 12.80 8.31
N PHE A 93 2.66 12.62 8.11
CA PHE A 93 3.75 12.88 9.05
C PHE A 93 4.80 13.76 8.35
N LEU A 94 4.85 15.03 8.71
CA LEU A 94 5.79 16.01 8.17
C LEU A 94 6.86 16.34 9.21
N LEU A 95 8.12 16.32 8.79
CA LEU A 95 9.28 16.74 9.58
C LEU A 95 9.79 18.09 9.12
N SER A 96 10.39 18.84 10.04
CA SER A 96 10.98 20.15 9.78
C SER A 96 12.42 20.27 10.27
N THR A 97 13.23 21.08 9.58
CA THR A 97 14.60 21.47 10.02
C THR A 97 14.66 22.21 11.35
N ARG A 98 13.52 22.68 11.88
CA ARG A 98 13.40 23.25 13.22
C ARG A 98 13.17 22.18 14.31
N ARG A 99 13.32 20.89 13.97
CA ARG A 99 13.12 19.73 14.84
C ARG A 99 11.69 19.67 15.37
N ARG A 100 10.73 19.83 14.47
CA ARG A 100 9.31 19.69 14.74
C ARG A 100 8.70 18.62 13.84
N SER A 101 7.70 17.90 14.33
CA SER A 101 6.80 17.09 13.50
C SER A 101 5.40 17.69 13.49
N PHE A 102 4.69 17.45 12.39
CA PHE A 102 3.30 17.84 12.16
C PHE A 102 2.56 16.59 11.68
N GLU A 103 1.54 16.18 12.42
CA GLU A 103 0.82 14.93 12.20
C GLU A 103 -0.67 15.19 12.05
N LEU A 104 -1.27 14.74 10.96
CA LEU A 104 -2.72 14.78 10.77
C LEU A 104 -3.34 13.43 11.08
N GLY A 105 -4.42 13.45 11.86
CA GLY A 105 -5.21 12.27 12.19
C GLY A 105 -6.42 12.12 11.27
N GLY A 106 -6.96 10.90 11.21
CA GLY A 106 -8.02 10.51 10.29
C GLY A 106 -7.49 9.93 8.97
N SER A 107 -8.41 9.56 8.07
CA SER A 107 -8.11 8.94 6.76
C SER A 107 -8.76 9.65 5.58
N SER A 108 -9.52 10.71 5.84
CA SER A 108 -10.13 11.53 4.79
C SER A 108 -9.06 12.15 3.91
N ARG A 109 -9.44 12.66 2.73
CA ARG A 109 -8.52 13.36 1.84
C ARG A 109 -7.87 14.53 2.58
N MET A 110 -6.55 14.70 2.43
CA MET A 110 -5.80 15.79 3.05
C MET A 110 -4.84 16.44 2.06
N ALA A 111 -4.32 17.61 2.40
CA ALA A 111 -3.15 18.17 1.76
C ALA A 111 -2.36 19.03 2.75
N ILE A 112 -1.06 19.18 2.50
CA ILE A 112 -0.22 20.16 3.19
C ILE A 112 0.31 21.16 2.16
N ASP A 113 -0.03 22.44 2.34
CA ASP A 113 0.43 23.53 1.48
C ASP A 113 1.58 24.29 2.13
N LEU A 114 2.77 24.18 1.51
CA LEU A 114 4.03 24.79 1.92
C LEU A 114 4.50 25.85 0.91
N ARG A 115 3.63 26.30 -0.01
CA ARG A 115 3.97 27.29 -1.05
C ARG A 115 4.27 28.67 -0.46
N LYS A 116 3.61 29.02 0.64
CA LYS A 116 3.89 30.27 1.35
C LYS A 116 5.16 30.14 2.20
N LYS A 117 5.99 31.17 2.14
CA LYS A 117 7.32 31.14 2.76
C LYS A 117 7.24 31.07 4.29
N ASP A 118 6.26 31.71 4.90
CA ASP A 118 6.12 31.90 6.34
C ASP A 118 4.95 31.11 6.97
N GLU A 119 4.39 30.16 6.24
CA GLU A 119 3.16 29.47 6.61
C GLU A 119 3.19 27.99 6.19
N ILE A 120 2.62 27.14 7.03
CA ILE A 120 2.21 25.75 6.73
C ILE A 120 0.69 25.76 6.78
N ARG A 121 0.02 25.29 5.73
CA ARG A 121 -1.44 25.07 5.75
C ARG A 121 -1.73 23.59 5.76
N LEU A 122 -2.56 23.18 6.69
CA LEU A 122 -3.03 21.81 6.83
C LEU A 122 -4.49 21.79 6.39
N GLU A 123 -4.77 21.09 5.30
CA GLU A 123 -6.10 21.00 4.70
C GLU A 123 -6.65 19.58 4.93
N VAL A 124 -7.80 19.47 5.59
CA VAL A 124 -8.52 18.20 5.78
C VAL A 124 -9.90 18.35 5.17
N PHE A 125 -10.26 17.44 4.26
CA PHE A 125 -11.57 17.41 3.62
C PHE A 125 -12.53 16.55 4.47
N ASP A 126 -12.82 17.04 5.66
CA ASP A 126 -13.73 16.44 6.64
C ASP A 126 -14.26 17.54 7.60
N SER A 127 -15.31 17.22 8.35
CA SER A 127 -15.85 18.04 9.43
C SER A 127 -15.04 17.95 10.72
N GLN A 128 -14.07 17.03 10.80
CA GLN A 128 -13.14 16.88 11.91
C GLN A 128 -11.69 17.00 11.44
N LEU A 129 -10.90 17.85 12.12
CA LEU A 129 -9.46 17.96 11.95
C LEU A 129 -8.80 17.62 13.28
N ARG A 130 -7.97 16.58 13.26
CA ARG A 130 -7.09 16.22 14.37
C ARG A 130 -5.66 16.44 13.94
N PHE A 131 -4.91 17.15 14.76
CA PHE A 131 -3.57 17.56 14.42
C PHE A 131 -2.66 17.53 15.65
N LYS A 132 -1.41 17.14 15.44
CA LYS A 132 -0.42 17.07 16.50
C LYS A 132 0.89 17.70 16.06
N VAL A 133 1.46 18.55 16.91
CA VAL A 133 2.81 19.10 16.78
C VAL A 133 3.68 18.55 17.88
N ARG A 134 4.87 18.07 17.53
CA ARG A 134 5.90 17.75 18.51
C ARG A 134 7.17 18.53 18.22
N GLN A 135 7.95 18.79 19.26
CA GLN A 135 9.32 19.26 19.17
C GLN A 135 10.24 18.27 19.90
N ALA A 136 11.45 18.06 19.37
CA ALA A 136 12.43 17.20 20.02
C ALA A 136 13.86 17.72 19.87
N GLY A 137 14.78 17.12 20.64
CA GLY A 137 16.21 17.40 20.57
C GLY A 137 16.82 16.93 19.25
N LEU A 138 16.38 15.77 18.76
CA LEU A 138 16.82 15.13 17.52
C LEU A 138 15.61 14.77 16.62
N PRO A 139 15.73 14.85 15.29
CA PRO A 139 14.68 14.38 14.37
C PRO A 139 14.32 12.90 14.57
N ALA A 140 15.29 12.06 14.94
CA ALA A 140 15.05 10.64 15.21
C ALA A 140 14.06 10.40 16.36
N ASP A 141 14.03 11.28 17.37
CA ASP A 141 13.08 11.17 18.48
C ASP A 141 11.64 11.44 18.02
N LEU A 142 11.44 12.31 17.02
CA LEU A 142 10.13 12.57 16.41
C LEU A 142 9.65 11.34 15.62
N VAL A 143 10.54 10.73 14.83
CA VAL A 143 10.24 9.48 14.11
C VAL A 143 9.94 8.35 15.10
N ALA A 144 10.71 8.24 16.19
CA ALA A 144 10.49 7.25 17.23
C ALA A 144 9.16 7.45 17.97
N ALA A 145 8.76 8.70 18.21
CA ALA A 145 7.46 9.04 18.79
C ALA A 145 6.31 8.71 17.84
N HIS A 146 6.42 9.08 16.56
CA HIS A 146 5.43 8.76 15.54
C HIS A 146 5.22 7.26 15.39
N THR A 147 6.30 6.49 15.20
CA THR A 147 6.22 5.03 15.05
C THR A 147 5.72 4.31 16.31
N ARG A 148 5.86 4.91 17.51
CA ARG A 148 5.25 4.34 18.72
C ARG A 148 3.72 4.35 18.66
N GLU A 149 3.14 5.32 17.95
CA GLU A 149 1.69 5.49 17.80
C GLU A 149 1.16 4.88 16.50
N ALA A 150 1.86 5.11 15.39
CA ALA A 150 1.50 4.62 14.05
C ALA A 150 1.94 3.17 13.78
N GLY A 151 2.69 2.56 14.71
CA GLY A 151 3.11 1.17 14.67
C GLY A 151 4.56 0.97 14.24
N ARG A 152 5.12 -0.15 14.68
CA ARG A 152 6.44 -0.65 14.27
C ARG A 152 6.25 -2.05 13.73
N GLY A 153 6.85 -2.32 12.57
CA GLY A 153 6.77 -3.62 11.93
C GLY A 153 7.29 -4.74 12.83
N THR A 154 6.87 -5.96 12.51
CA THR A 154 7.34 -7.17 13.18
C THR A 154 8.76 -7.54 12.76
N PRO A 155 9.48 -8.34 13.56
CA PRO A 155 10.76 -8.91 13.13
C PRO A 155 10.63 -9.61 11.77
N LEU A 156 11.61 -9.38 10.90
CA LEU A 156 11.66 -9.97 9.56
C LEU A 156 12.36 -11.32 9.60
N PRO A 157 11.89 -12.33 8.85
CA PRO A 157 12.62 -13.58 8.65
C PRO A 157 13.92 -13.35 7.87
N ASP A 158 14.92 -14.19 8.12
CA ASP A 158 16.29 -14.00 7.60
C ASP A 158 16.35 -13.89 6.07
N TRP A 159 15.49 -14.61 5.35
CA TRP A 159 15.45 -14.61 3.88
C TRP A 159 15.16 -13.22 3.30
N VAL A 160 14.52 -12.30 4.05
CA VAL A 160 14.22 -10.93 3.60
C VAL A 160 15.49 -10.12 3.36
N PHE A 161 16.57 -10.43 4.10
CA PHE A 161 17.85 -9.74 3.96
C PHE A 161 18.75 -10.35 2.87
N GLY A 162 18.29 -11.43 2.24
CA GLY A 162 18.99 -12.17 1.21
C GLY A 162 18.62 -11.75 -0.22
N THR A 163 18.98 -12.61 -1.18
CA THR A 163 18.63 -12.43 -2.60
C THR A 163 17.28 -13.04 -2.90
N ILE A 164 16.30 -12.17 -3.21
CA ILE A 164 14.96 -12.55 -3.64
C ILE A 164 14.88 -12.45 -5.17
N LEU A 165 14.57 -13.54 -5.87
CA LEU A 165 14.45 -13.55 -7.33
C LEU A 165 13.00 -13.67 -7.77
N GLY A 166 12.52 -12.69 -8.54
CA GLY A 166 11.24 -12.78 -9.25
C GLY A 166 11.36 -13.64 -10.50
N ILE A 167 10.69 -14.78 -10.55
CA ILE A 167 10.72 -15.71 -11.69
C ILE A 167 9.29 -16.17 -12.01
N GLN A 168 8.95 -16.20 -13.30
CA GLN A 168 7.68 -16.71 -13.80
C GLN A 168 7.89 -17.75 -14.90
N GLY A 169 6.83 -18.51 -15.16
CA GLY A 169 6.70 -19.46 -16.26
C GLY A 169 6.62 -20.93 -15.82
N GLY A 170 6.14 -21.19 -14.60
CA GLY A 170 5.89 -22.54 -14.09
C GLY A 170 7.10 -23.24 -13.49
N GLN A 171 6.84 -24.38 -12.83
CA GLN A 171 7.78 -25.13 -12.00
C GLN A 171 9.08 -25.49 -12.72
N GLU A 172 9.02 -26.09 -13.92
CA GLU A 172 10.22 -26.52 -14.66
C GLU A 172 11.17 -25.35 -14.94
N ARG A 173 10.62 -24.22 -15.39
CA ARG A 173 11.41 -23.03 -15.71
C ARG A 173 12.01 -22.38 -14.47
N VAL A 174 11.26 -22.36 -13.37
CA VAL A 174 11.74 -21.84 -12.09
C VAL A 174 12.89 -22.68 -11.59
N LEU A 175 12.73 -24.01 -11.49
CA LEU A 175 13.78 -24.93 -11.04
C LEU A 175 15.02 -24.86 -11.92
N GLY A 176 14.87 -24.87 -13.25
CA GLY A 176 16.01 -24.77 -14.17
C GLY A 176 16.81 -23.46 -14.02
N LYS A 177 16.15 -22.35 -13.66
CA LYS A 177 16.83 -21.08 -13.36
C LYS A 177 17.55 -21.11 -12.01
N ILE A 178 16.94 -21.70 -10.98
CA ILE A 178 17.58 -21.90 -9.68
C ILE A 178 18.86 -22.72 -9.86
N ASP A 179 18.78 -23.87 -10.53
CA ASP A 179 19.93 -24.75 -10.76
C ASP A 179 21.05 -24.04 -11.53
N SER A 180 20.70 -23.23 -12.54
CA SER A 180 21.67 -22.45 -13.31
C SER A 180 22.38 -21.39 -12.46
N LEU A 181 21.66 -20.74 -11.56
CA LEU A 181 22.19 -19.67 -10.69
C LEU A 181 23.03 -20.26 -9.55
N GLU A 182 22.60 -21.36 -8.94
CA GLU A 182 23.40 -22.10 -7.96
C GLU A 182 24.69 -22.63 -8.59
N ALA A 183 24.63 -23.18 -9.81
CA ALA A 183 25.83 -23.62 -10.53
C ALA A 183 26.79 -22.46 -10.85
N ALA A 184 26.28 -21.23 -10.96
CA ALA A 184 27.07 -20.02 -11.11
C ALA A 184 27.58 -19.44 -9.77
N GLY A 185 27.23 -20.04 -8.63
CA GLY A 185 27.61 -19.58 -7.30
C GLY A 185 26.83 -18.35 -6.82
N CYS A 186 25.67 -18.06 -7.41
CA CYS A 186 24.81 -16.98 -6.95
C CYS A 186 24.06 -17.40 -5.67
N PRO A 187 24.06 -16.56 -4.61
CA PRO A 187 23.21 -16.81 -3.45
C PRO A 187 21.74 -16.65 -3.84
N ILE A 188 20.90 -17.54 -3.33
CA ILE A 188 19.44 -17.51 -3.51
C ILE A 188 18.83 -17.83 -2.17
N ASP A 189 18.15 -16.85 -1.58
CA ASP A 189 17.50 -17.00 -0.28
C ASP A 189 15.97 -17.15 -0.46
N ALA A 190 15.44 -16.63 -1.57
CA ALA A 190 14.03 -16.59 -1.83
C ALA A 190 13.70 -16.54 -3.33
N ILE A 191 12.60 -17.19 -3.72
CA ILE A 191 12.03 -17.12 -5.07
C ILE A 191 10.60 -16.60 -4.99
N TRP A 192 10.33 -15.53 -5.73
CA TRP A 192 9.00 -14.96 -5.87
C TRP A 192 8.36 -15.38 -7.19
N ILE A 193 7.29 -16.18 -7.09
CA ILE A 193 6.51 -16.75 -8.19
C ILE A 193 5.11 -16.12 -8.28
N GLN A 194 5.03 -14.90 -8.76
CA GLN A 194 3.73 -14.21 -8.85
C GLN A 194 2.70 -14.92 -9.75
N ASP A 195 3.15 -15.77 -10.69
CA ASP A 195 2.27 -16.57 -11.56
C ASP A 195 1.84 -17.91 -10.96
N TRP A 196 1.95 -18.11 -9.64
CA TRP A 196 1.41 -19.30 -8.95
C TRP A 196 -0.09 -19.50 -9.18
N VAL A 197 -0.83 -18.41 -9.44
CA VAL A 197 -2.25 -18.35 -9.82
C VAL A 197 -2.51 -18.48 -11.33
N GLY A 198 -1.46 -18.59 -12.14
CA GLY A 198 -1.55 -18.59 -13.59
C GLY A 198 -1.43 -17.21 -14.25
N GLN A 199 -1.46 -17.21 -15.59
CA GLN A 199 -1.28 -16.02 -16.41
C GLN A 199 -2.29 -15.94 -17.56
N ARG A 200 -2.55 -14.71 -17.99
CA ARG A 200 -3.29 -14.35 -19.19
C ARG A 200 -2.53 -13.31 -20.01
N GLN A 201 -2.88 -13.22 -21.30
CA GLN A 201 -2.38 -12.17 -22.17
C GLN A 201 -3.40 -11.04 -22.27
N THR A 202 -2.96 -9.80 -22.05
CA THR A 202 -3.73 -8.58 -22.28
C THR A 202 -2.97 -7.65 -23.22
N SER A 203 -3.57 -6.52 -23.59
CA SER A 203 -2.90 -5.51 -24.44
C SER A 203 -1.65 -4.90 -23.80
N PHE A 204 -1.53 -4.96 -22.47
CA PHE A 204 -0.38 -4.47 -21.72
C PHE A 204 0.73 -5.52 -21.57
N GLY A 205 0.43 -6.79 -21.86
CA GLY A 205 1.38 -7.91 -21.80
C GLY A 205 0.84 -9.10 -21.01
N SER A 206 1.77 -9.88 -20.46
CA SER A 206 1.43 -11.04 -19.63
C SER A 206 1.03 -10.58 -18.22
N GLN A 207 -0.24 -10.75 -17.87
CA GLN A 207 -0.78 -10.42 -16.55
C GLN A 207 -1.24 -11.68 -15.82
N LEU A 208 -1.52 -11.55 -14.52
CA LEU A 208 -1.92 -12.65 -13.66
C LEU A 208 -3.44 -12.88 -13.73
N TRP A 209 -3.85 -14.11 -13.49
CA TRP A 209 -5.24 -14.39 -13.10
C TRP A 209 -5.44 -14.03 -11.63
N TRP A 210 -6.50 -13.29 -11.29
CA TRP A 210 -6.81 -12.97 -9.89
C TRP A 210 -7.85 -13.93 -9.34
N TYR A 211 -7.51 -15.22 -9.36
CA TYR A 211 -8.31 -16.31 -8.78
C TYR A 211 -7.90 -16.67 -7.35
N TRP A 212 -6.67 -16.37 -6.95
CA TRP A 212 -6.08 -16.76 -5.65
C TRP A 212 -6.17 -18.27 -5.32
N GLU A 213 -6.23 -19.10 -6.35
CA GLU A 213 -6.14 -20.55 -6.27
C GLU A 213 -4.90 -21.03 -7.06
N PRO A 214 -4.22 -22.10 -6.61
CA PRO A 214 -3.07 -22.66 -7.32
C PRO A 214 -3.37 -23.10 -8.75
N ASP A 215 -2.55 -22.66 -9.71
CA ASP A 215 -2.57 -23.20 -11.08
C ASP A 215 -1.74 -24.49 -11.15
N SER A 216 -2.41 -25.62 -10.91
CA SER A 216 -1.80 -26.97 -10.98
C SER A 216 -1.26 -27.33 -12.36
N SER A 217 -1.69 -26.65 -13.44
CA SER A 217 -1.11 -26.87 -14.77
C SER A 217 0.30 -26.29 -14.90
N ARG A 218 0.64 -25.29 -14.07
CA ARG A 218 1.94 -24.61 -14.04
C ARG A 218 2.86 -25.09 -12.92
N TYR A 219 2.30 -25.36 -11.75
CA TYR A 219 3.06 -25.67 -10.55
C TYR A 219 2.73 -27.05 -9.96
N GLY A 220 2.01 -27.90 -10.69
CA GLY A 220 1.75 -29.28 -10.30
C GLY A 220 1.14 -29.39 -8.90
N ASP A 221 1.88 -30.01 -7.99
CA ASP A 221 1.63 -29.96 -6.55
C ASP A 221 2.42 -28.79 -5.94
N LEU A 222 1.71 -27.68 -5.72
CA LEU A 222 2.33 -26.45 -5.23
C LEU A 222 2.92 -26.61 -3.82
N SER A 223 2.30 -27.42 -2.96
CA SER A 223 2.81 -27.71 -1.61
C SER A 223 4.12 -28.47 -1.68
N GLN A 224 4.20 -29.51 -2.53
CA GLN A 224 5.45 -30.24 -2.76
C GLN A 224 6.53 -29.32 -3.35
N PHE A 225 6.15 -28.44 -4.28
CA PHE A 225 7.09 -27.46 -4.85
C PHE A 225 7.68 -26.53 -3.79
N CYS A 226 6.87 -25.98 -2.89
CA CYS A 226 7.34 -25.17 -1.77
C CYS A 226 8.20 -25.97 -0.78
N GLU A 227 7.85 -27.22 -0.49
CA GLU A 227 8.63 -28.12 0.37
C GLU A 227 10.01 -28.41 -0.24
N ASP A 228 10.09 -28.67 -1.55
CA ASP A 228 11.34 -28.91 -2.26
C ASP A 228 12.26 -27.69 -2.21
N LEU A 229 11.72 -26.47 -2.35
CA LEU A 229 12.47 -25.22 -2.20
C LEU A 229 12.97 -25.04 -0.75
N ALA A 230 12.11 -25.28 0.24
CA ALA A 230 12.47 -25.19 1.64
C ALA A 230 13.59 -26.20 2.00
N GLY A 231 13.56 -27.41 1.43
CA GLY A 231 14.62 -28.42 1.57
C GLY A 231 15.98 -27.98 1.01
N ARG A 232 15.99 -27.00 0.11
CA ARG A 232 17.20 -26.33 -0.42
C ARG A 232 17.59 -25.07 0.37
N GLY A 233 16.84 -24.71 1.41
CA GLY A 233 17.03 -23.46 2.14
C GLY A 233 16.53 -22.22 1.41
N ILE A 234 15.63 -22.38 0.43
CA ILE A 234 15.07 -21.30 -0.38
C ILE A 234 13.62 -21.06 0.02
N ALA A 235 13.31 -19.84 0.43
CA ALA A 235 11.95 -19.42 0.74
C ALA A 235 11.10 -19.25 -0.55
N ALA A 236 9.87 -19.76 -0.54
CA ALA A 236 8.92 -19.55 -1.64
C ALA A 236 8.02 -18.35 -1.34
N LEU A 237 7.84 -17.44 -2.30
CA LEU A 237 6.95 -16.27 -2.18
C LEU A 237 5.88 -16.23 -3.26
N GLY A 238 4.66 -15.92 -2.86
CA GLY A 238 3.49 -15.79 -3.74
C GLY A 238 3.14 -14.34 -4.10
N TYR A 239 1.95 -14.16 -4.65
CA TYR A 239 1.37 -12.86 -4.98
C TYR A 239 -0.13 -12.87 -4.73
N LEU A 240 -0.67 -11.74 -4.29
CA LEU A 240 -2.05 -11.60 -3.84
C LEU A 240 -2.45 -10.12 -3.90
N ASN A 241 -3.70 -9.82 -4.26
CA ASN A 241 -4.29 -8.49 -4.13
C ASN A 241 -5.78 -8.58 -3.71
N PRO A 242 -6.44 -7.48 -3.32
CA PRO A 242 -7.79 -7.52 -2.74
C PRO A 242 -8.92 -7.57 -3.79
N PHE A 243 -8.61 -7.96 -5.02
CA PHE A 243 -9.59 -8.07 -6.11
C PHE A 243 -9.83 -9.51 -6.52
N LEU A 244 -10.96 -9.74 -7.18
CA LEU A 244 -11.23 -10.95 -7.96
C LEU A 244 -11.60 -10.57 -9.39
N VAL A 245 -11.22 -11.40 -10.36
CA VAL A 245 -11.75 -11.29 -11.73
C VAL A 245 -13.23 -11.64 -11.75
N ASP A 246 -13.91 -11.25 -12.83
CA ASP A 246 -15.36 -11.36 -13.04
C ASP A 246 -15.92 -12.79 -13.22
N HIS A 247 -15.13 -13.82 -12.88
CA HIS A 247 -15.50 -15.23 -12.95
C HIS A 247 -14.60 -16.08 -12.05
N GLY A 248 -15.02 -17.31 -11.79
CA GLY A 248 -14.27 -18.31 -11.02
C GLY A 248 -14.92 -18.61 -9.66
N PRO A 249 -14.50 -19.69 -8.98
CA PRO A 249 -15.16 -20.18 -7.77
C PRO A 249 -15.24 -19.14 -6.65
N LEU A 250 -14.13 -18.46 -6.35
CA LEU A 250 -14.10 -17.42 -5.31
C LEU A 250 -14.93 -16.18 -5.68
N PHE A 251 -15.00 -15.84 -6.98
CA PHE A 251 -15.85 -14.76 -7.45
C PHE A 251 -17.33 -15.09 -7.25
N ASP A 252 -17.75 -16.30 -7.64
CA ASP A 252 -19.13 -16.75 -7.50
C ASP A 252 -19.55 -16.79 -6.02
N GLU A 253 -18.68 -17.29 -5.13
CA GLU A 253 -18.89 -17.29 -3.68
C GLU A 253 -19.00 -15.86 -3.12
N ALA A 254 -18.05 -14.98 -3.46
CA ALA A 254 -18.05 -13.59 -3.00
C ALA A 254 -19.31 -12.83 -3.46
N ARG A 255 -19.75 -13.08 -4.70
CA ARG A 255 -20.96 -12.49 -5.26
C ARG A 255 -22.21 -13.00 -4.54
N GLU A 256 -22.33 -14.31 -4.32
CA GLU A 256 -23.48 -14.90 -3.62
C GLU A 256 -23.59 -14.37 -2.18
N ARG A 257 -22.47 -14.15 -1.51
CA ARG A 257 -22.41 -13.66 -0.13
C ARG A 257 -22.37 -12.14 0.00
N GLY A 258 -22.29 -11.40 -1.11
CA GLY A 258 -22.27 -9.94 -1.11
C GLY A 258 -21.00 -9.34 -0.49
N TYR A 259 -19.84 -9.91 -0.80
CA TYR A 259 -18.53 -9.50 -0.26
C TYR A 259 -17.82 -8.40 -1.05
N PHE A 260 -18.34 -8.01 -2.22
CA PHE A 260 -17.79 -6.91 -3.00
C PHE A 260 -18.32 -5.55 -2.54
N VAL A 261 -17.49 -4.52 -2.73
CA VAL A 261 -17.96 -3.13 -2.67
C VAL A 261 -19.07 -2.90 -3.70
N LYS A 262 -20.06 -2.06 -3.35
CA LYS A 262 -21.29 -1.92 -4.16
C LYS A 262 -21.37 -0.56 -4.83
N ARG A 263 -22.14 -0.45 -5.90
CA ARG A 263 -22.65 0.83 -6.43
C ARG A 263 -23.82 1.32 -5.59
N ASP A 264 -24.23 2.57 -5.83
CA ASP A 264 -25.43 3.16 -5.21
C ASP A 264 -26.71 2.35 -5.45
N ASP A 265 -26.84 1.72 -6.62
CA ASP A 265 -27.99 0.87 -6.96
C ASP A 265 -27.97 -0.52 -6.31
N GLY A 266 -26.92 -0.83 -5.54
CA GLY A 266 -26.72 -2.10 -4.83
C GLY A 266 -26.08 -3.21 -5.65
N SER A 267 -25.75 -2.98 -6.93
CA SER A 267 -24.96 -3.92 -7.73
C SER A 267 -23.50 -3.98 -7.28
N ASP A 268 -22.82 -5.09 -7.58
CA ASP A 268 -21.35 -5.18 -7.40
C ASP A 268 -20.66 -4.09 -8.23
N TYR A 269 -19.59 -3.49 -7.70
CA TYR A 269 -18.87 -2.42 -8.39
C TYR A 269 -17.77 -3.00 -9.29
N PRO A 270 -17.97 -3.10 -10.62
CA PRO A 270 -16.88 -3.48 -11.52
C PRO A 270 -15.86 -2.35 -11.64
N ILE A 271 -14.60 -2.74 -11.59
CA ILE A 271 -13.43 -1.89 -11.78
C ILE A 271 -12.68 -2.42 -12.99
N GLU A 272 -12.39 -1.52 -13.94
CA GLU A 272 -11.73 -1.89 -15.18
C GLU A 272 -10.22 -1.82 -15.00
N ALA A 273 -9.58 -2.99 -14.93
CA ALA A 273 -8.13 -3.12 -15.05
C ALA A 273 -7.73 -3.18 -16.54
N THR A 274 -6.44 -3.25 -16.83
CA THR A 274 -5.96 -3.22 -18.22
C THR A 274 -6.30 -4.50 -18.99
N GLY A 275 -7.49 -4.51 -19.61
CA GLY A 275 -7.97 -5.59 -20.47
C GLY A 275 -8.88 -6.61 -19.79
N PHE A 276 -9.39 -6.32 -18.58
CA PHE A 276 -10.38 -7.16 -17.89
C PHE A 276 -11.11 -6.40 -16.77
N SER A 277 -12.30 -6.88 -16.41
CA SER A 277 -13.05 -6.37 -15.26
C SER A 277 -12.71 -7.15 -14.00
N CYS A 278 -12.69 -6.46 -12.86
CA CYS A 278 -12.44 -7.03 -11.55
C CYS A 278 -13.32 -6.37 -10.48
N PHE A 279 -13.40 -7.00 -9.31
CA PHE A 279 -14.26 -6.59 -8.23
C PHE A 279 -13.47 -6.55 -6.92
N LEU A 280 -13.58 -5.43 -6.20
CA LEU A 280 -12.84 -5.18 -4.97
C LEU A 280 -13.59 -5.73 -3.76
N ILE A 281 -12.88 -6.44 -2.89
CA ILE A 281 -13.44 -6.96 -1.64
C ILE A 281 -13.73 -5.80 -0.67
N ASP A 282 -14.91 -5.82 -0.05
CA ASP A 282 -15.31 -4.86 0.97
C ASP A 282 -14.73 -5.24 2.33
N LEU A 283 -13.57 -4.66 2.67
CA LEU A 283 -12.88 -4.89 3.94
C LEU A 283 -13.64 -4.35 5.16
N THR A 284 -14.71 -3.58 4.95
CA THR A 284 -15.59 -3.12 6.03
C THR A 284 -16.68 -4.14 6.37
N ASN A 285 -16.88 -5.15 5.53
CA ASN A 285 -17.70 -6.32 5.85
C ASN A 285 -16.84 -7.32 6.66
N PRO A 286 -17.15 -7.56 7.95
CA PRO A 286 -16.36 -8.44 8.80
C PRO A 286 -16.35 -9.90 8.31
N GLU A 287 -17.42 -10.34 7.63
CA GLU A 287 -17.48 -11.68 7.04
C GLU A 287 -16.57 -11.78 5.80
N ALA A 288 -16.59 -10.78 4.91
CA ALA A 288 -15.69 -10.72 3.77
C ALA A 288 -14.22 -10.66 4.21
N PHE A 289 -13.92 -9.86 5.25
CA PHE A 289 -12.59 -9.76 5.85
C PHE A 289 -12.11 -11.12 6.38
N THR A 290 -12.96 -11.83 7.13
CA THR A 290 -12.64 -13.16 7.68
C THR A 290 -12.49 -14.21 6.58
N TRP A 291 -13.38 -14.19 5.59
CA TRP A 291 -13.35 -15.09 4.45
C TRP A 291 -12.06 -14.93 3.63
N PHE A 292 -11.64 -13.70 3.38
CA PHE A 292 -10.41 -13.46 2.63
C PHE A 292 -9.14 -13.87 3.41
N LYS A 293 -9.14 -13.75 4.74
CA LYS A 293 -8.08 -14.37 5.57
C LYS A 293 -8.03 -15.89 5.42
N ALA A 294 -9.18 -16.55 5.30
CA ALA A 294 -9.24 -17.99 5.07
C ALA A 294 -8.68 -18.40 3.70
N ILE A 295 -8.85 -17.56 2.66
CA ILE A 295 -8.19 -17.74 1.35
C ILE A 295 -6.67 -17.68 1.51
N ILE A 296 -6.13 -16.67 2.20
CA ILE A 296 -4.69 -16.55 2.48
C ILE A 296 -4.19 -17.77 3.25
N ARG A 297 -4.92 -18.18 4.28
CA ARG A 297 -4.57 -19.36 5.07
C ARG A 297 -4.47 -20.61 4.20
N THR A 298 -5.52 -20.89 3.43
CA THR A 298 -5.66 -22.13 2.64
C THR A 298 -4.68 -22.16 1.47
N HIS A 299 -4.61 -21.09 0.68
CA HIS A 299 -3.94 -21.10 -0.62
C HIS A 299 -2.52 -20.54 -0.58
N LEU A 300 -2.12 -19.82 0.47
CA LEU A 300 -0.75 -19.37 0.65
C LEU A 300 -0.05 -20.09 1.81
N ILE A 301 -0.54 -19.90 3.04
CA ILE A 301 0.16 -20.39 4.25
C ILE A 301 0.22 -21.92 4.28
N ASP A 302 -0.91 -22.60 4.08
CA ASP A 302 -0.99 -24.06 4.13
C ASP A 302 -0.31 -24.75 2.92
N ASN A 303 -0.07 -24.00 1.83
CA ASN A 303 0.75 -24.45 0.69
C ASN A 303 2.26 -24.22 0.90
N GLY A 304 2.68 -23.70 2.06
CA GLY A 304 4.09 -23.57 2.42
C GLY A 304 4.79 -22.31 1.93
N PHE A 305 4.06 -21.29 1.45
CA PHE A 305 4.68 -19.99 1.15
C PHE A 305 5.26 -19.35 2.41
N SER A 306 6.50 -18.87 2.30
CA SER A 306 7.20 -18.09 3.33
C SER A 306 6.90 -16.60 3.27
N GLY A 307 6.19 -16.14 2.23
CA GLY A 307 5.82 -14.75 2.06
C GLY A 307 5.05 -14.50 0.77
N TRP A 308 4.65 -13.26 0.54
CA TRP A 308 4.00 -12.85 -0.71
C TRP A 308 4.05 -11.35 -0.90
N MET A 309 3.89 -10.93 -2.15
CA MET A 309 3.49 -9.56 -2.45
C MET A 309 2.00 -9.41 -2.14
N ALA A 310 1.65 -8.53 -1.21
CA ALA A 310 0.27 -8.08 -0.93
C ALA A 310 0.06 -6.74 -1.66
N ASP A 311 -0.32 -6.85 -2.92
CA ASP A 311 -0.40 -5.74 -3.87
C ASP A 311 -1.70 -4.96 -3.79
N PHE A 312 -1.70 -3.80 -4.44
CA PHE A 312 -2.76 -2.81 -4.46
C PHE A 312 -3.10 -2.26 -3.06
N GLY A 313 -4.28 -1.63 -2.96
CA GLY A 313 -4.82 -0.98 -1.77
C GLY A 313 -5.24 0.47 -2.03
N GLU A 314 -4.99 0.96 -3.24
CA GLU A 314 -5.10 2.36 -3.69
C GLU A 314 -6.27 2.63 -4.64
N TRP A 315 -7.14 1.66 -4.88
CA TRP A 315 -8.17 1.70 -5.94
C TRP A 315 -9.61 1.77 -5.42
N LEU A 316 -9.84 1.95 -4.12
CA LEU A 316 -11.22 2.02 -3.61
C LEU A 316 -11.98 3.19 -4.28
N PRO A 317 -13.07 2.95 -5.05
CA PRO A 317 -13.80 4.05 -5.65
C PRO A 317 -14.45 4.94 -4.59
N THR A 318 -14.34 6.25 -4.72
CA THR A 318 -14.87 7.21 -3.73
C THR A 318 -16.39 7.28 -3.71
N ASP A 319 -17.04 6.80 -4.78
CA ASP A 319 -18.50 6.70 -4.94
C ASP A 319 -19.02 5.29 -4.66
N ALA A 320 -18.19 4.39 -4.11
CA ALA A 320 -18.64 3.08 -3.70
C ALA A 320 -19.48 3.15 -2.41
N ARG A 321 -20.43 2.23 -2.30
CA ARG A 321 -21.16 1.95 -1.07
C ARG A 321 -20.52 0.78 -0.35
N LEU A 322 -20.13 1.04 0.90
CA LEU A 322 -19.50 0.06 1.79
C LEU A 322 -20.54 -0.56 2.74
N PHE A 323 -20.30 -1.81 3.16
CA PHE A 323 -21.10 -2.56 4.11
C PHE A 323 -21.27 -1.82 5.43
N SER A 324 -20.19 -1.22 5.94
CA SER A 324 -20.20 -0.43 7.18
C SER A 324 -21.06 0.85 7.11
N GLY A 325 -21.42 1.30 5.91
CA GLY A 325 -22.08 2.60 5.69
C GLY A 325 -21.16 3.82 5.83
N ILE A 326 -19.86 3.62 6.07
CA ILE A 326 -18.87 4.70 6.02
C ILE A 326 -18.76 5.20 4.58
N ASP A 327 -18.67 6.52 4.41
CA ASP A 327 -18.38 7.16 3.13
C ASP A 327 -17.05 6.64 2.56
N ALA A 328 -17.08 6.07 1.34
CA ALA A 328 -15.90 5.50 0.71
C ALA A 328 -14.79 6.54 0.48
N ALA A 329 -15.10 7.81 0.27
CA ALA A 329 -14.10 8.87 0.16
C ALA A 329 -13.33 9.09 1.47
N ARG A 330 -13.95 8.81 2.63
CA ARG A 330 -13.29 8.88 3.95
C ARG A 330 -12.54 7.59 4.30
N TYR A 331 -12.98 6.47 3.74
CA TYR A 331 -12.36 5.16 3.94
C TYR A 331 -11.23 4.86 2.94
N HIS A 332 -11.15 5.57 1.81
CA HIS A 332 -10.21 5.31 0.72
C HIS A 332 -8.76 5.13 1.18
N ASN A 333 -8.17 6.12 1.88
CA ASN A 333 -6.81 5.99 2.38
C ASN A 333 -6.66 4.88 3.44
N ARG A 334 -7.74 4.61 4.19
CA ARG A 334 -7.76 3.58 5.23
C ARG A 334 -7.77 2.18 4.62
N TYR A 335 -8.26 2.01 3.40
CA TYR A 335 -8.32 0.72 2.72
C TYR A 335 -6.94 0.04 2.68
N ALA A 336 -5.88 0.76 2.31
CA ALA A 336 -4.51 0.24 2.31
C ALA A 336 -4.04 -0.24 3.71
N VAL A 337 -4.45 0.44 4.78
CA VAL A 337 -4.12 0.05 6.16
C VAL A 337 -4.85 -1.24 6.56
N ASP A 338 -6.15 -1.33 6.26
CA ASP A 338 -6.94 -2.50 6.60
C ASP A 338 -6.61 -3.70 5.69
N TRP A 339 -6.11 -3.46 4.48
CA TRP A 339 -5.53 -4.48 3.61
C TRP A 339 -4.24 -5.07 4.21
N ALA A 340 -3.33 -4.21 4.70
CA ALA A 340 -2.15 -4.67 5.43
C ALA A 340 -2.55 -5.41 6.72
N ARG A 341 -3.55 -4.93 7.46
CA ARG A 341 -4.10 -5.59 8.65
C ARG A 341 -4.61 -6.99 8.35
N LEU A 342 -5.31 -7.17 7.24
CA LEU A 342 -5.85 -8.47 6.83
C LEU A 342 -4.73 -9.51 6.66
N ASN A 343 -3.69 -9.15 5.93
CA ASN A 343 -2.53 -10.02 5.70
C ASN A 343 -1.79 -10.33 7.02
N TYR A 344 -1.58 -9.32 7.86
CA TYR A 344 -0.97 -9.49 9.17
C TYR A 344 -1.78 -10.44 10.06
N GLU A 345 -3.09 -10.23 10.17
CA GLU A 345 -3.98 -11.06 10.99
C GLU A 345 -4.00 -12.51 10.48
N ALA A 346 -3.95 -12.75 9.16
CA ALA A 346 -3.87 -14.11 8.63
C ALA A 346 -2.58 -14.84 9.07
N ILE A 347 -1.43 -14.14 9.09
CA ILE A 347 -0.15 -14.67 9.56
C ILE A 347 -0.17 -14.89 11.09
N GLN A 348 -0.73 -13.93 11.83
CA GLN A 348 -0.84 -14.00 13.27
C GLN A 348 -1.74 -15.15 13.72
N GLU A 349 -2.94 -15.28 13.15
CA GLU A 349 -3.87 -16.37 13.44
C GLU A 349 -3.30 -17.73 13.04
N ALA A 350 -2.38 -17.74 12.07
CA ALA A 350 -1.63 -18.93 11.71
C ALA A 350 -0.50 -19.31 12.67
N GLY A 351 -0.15 -18.43 13.62
CA GLY A 351 0.99 -18.61 14.52
C GLY A 351 2.34 -18.52 13.78
N LYS A 352 2.42 -17.74 12.70
CA LYS A 352 3.57 -17.66 11.79
C LYS A 352 4.31 -16.32 11.81
N GLU A 353 4.08 -15.50 12.85
CA GLU A 353 4.79 -14.24 13.04
C GLU A 353 6.30 -14.46 13.13
N GLY A 354 7.08 -13.70 12.35
CA GLY A 354 8.54 -13.83 12.28
C GLY A 354 9.04 -14.97 11.38
N GLU A 355 8.17 -15.88 10.94
CA GLU A 355 8.49 -16.92 9.93
C GLU A 355 8.02 -16.50 8.54
N ILE A 356 6.81 -15.94 8.45
CA ILE A 356 6.20 -15.47 7.22
C ILE A 356 6.18 -13.94 7.20
N ALA A 357 6.53 -13.35 6.06
CA ALA A 357 6.43 -11.91 5.85
C ALA A 357 5.87 -11.58 4.46
N PHE A 358 4.96 -10.61 4.40
CA PHE A 358 4.48 -10.03 3.16
C PHE A 358 5.11 -8.65 2.93
N PHE A 359 5.12 -8.19 1.68
CA PHE A 359 5.47 -6.81 1.34
C PHE A 359 4.28 -6.14 0.67
N THR A 360 4.13 -4.82 0.85
CA THR A 360 3.05 -4.01 0.25
C THR A 360 3.60 -2.68 -0.30
N ARG A 361 3.00 -2.14 -1.38
CA ARG A 361 3.33 -0.79 -1.88
C ARG A 361 2.42 0.27 -1.27
N ALA A 362 1.14 -0.04 -1.10
CA ALA A 362 0.17 0.93 -0.64
C ALA A 362 0.24 1.08 0.88
N ALA A 363 0.20 2.32 1.38
CA ALA A 363 0.26 2.59 2.80
C ALA A 363 -0.44 3.89 3.17
N PHE A 364 -0.91 3.94 4.41
CA PHE A 364 -1.33 5.19 5.05
C PHE A 364 -0.96 5.16 6.53
N SER A 365 -1.29 6.22 7.28
CA SER A 365 -1.05 6.27 8.72
C SER A 365 -1.65 5.04 9.43
N GLY A 366 -0.81 4.26 10.12
CA GLY A 366 -1.19 3.02 10.79
C GLY A 366 -0.72 1.74 10.09
N SER A 367 -0.33 1.79 8.81
CA SER A 367 0.20 0.61 8.10
C SER A 367 1.43 0.00 8.79
N GLY A 368 2.21 0.81 9.52
CA GLY A 368 3.37 0.37 10.29
C GLY A 368 3.08 -0.61 11.43
N HIS A 369 1.82 -0.77 11.86
CA HIS A 369 1.42 -1.82 12.81
C HIS A 369 1.38 -3.22 12.17
N TYR A 370 1.23 -3.28 10.84
CA TYR A 370 0.84 -4.51 10.14
C TYR A 370 1.84 -4.93 9.07
N ALA A 371 2.25 -3.98 8.21
CA ALA A 371 3.16 -4.27 7.10
C ALA A 371 4.61 -4.36 7.60
N PRO A 372 5.29 -5.51 7.41
CA PRO A 372 6.62 -5.70 7.95
C PRO A 372 7.71 -5.03 7.08
N PHE A 373 7.49 -4.91 5.77
CA PHE A 373 8.33 -4.12 4.87
C PHE A 373 7.57 -3.70 3.59
N TYR A 374 8.13 -2.71 2.87
CA TYR A 374 7.49 -2.06 1.72
C TYR A 374 8.38 -2.15 0.48
N TRP A 375 7.76 -2.18 -0.71
CA TRP A 375 8.45 -1.88 -1.96
C TRP A 375 7.89 -0.58 -2.56
N LEU A 376 8.66 0.08 -3.41
CA LEU A 376 8.35 1.42 -3.92
C LEU A 376 7.37 1.45 -5.09
N GLY A 377 6.67 0.35 -5.38
CA GLY A 377 5.79 0.25 -6.55
C GLY A 377 6.55 0.18 -7.88
N ASP A 378 5.90 0.63 -8.94
CA ASP A 378 6.29 0.37 -10.33
C ASP A 378 7.13 1.50 -10.93
N GLN A 379 8.46 1.37 -10.90
CA GLN A 379 9.33 2.28 -11.63
C GLN A 379 9.43 1.89 -13.12
N LEU A 380 9.64 2.88 -13.98
CA LEU A 380 10.10 2.65 -15.35
C LEU A 380 11.48 2.01 -15.32
N VAL A 381 11.69 1.06 -16.25
CA VAL A 381 13.01 0.50 -16.60
C VAL A 381 13.86 1.55 -17.34
N SER A 382 14.22 2.61 -16.62
CA SER A 382 14.88 3.80 -17.16
C SER A 382 15.77 4.50 -16.12
N TRP A 383 16.53 5.48 -16.61
CA TRP A 383 17.34 6.40 -15.80
C TRP A 383 16.61 7.73 -15.55
N GLY A 384 15.29 7.76 -15.71
CA GLY A 384 14.46 8.93 -15.48
C GLY A 384 14.60 9.47 -14.06
N ARG A 385 14.42 10.77 -13.88
CA ARG A 385 14.53 11.42 -12.57
C ARG A 385 13.32 11.11 -11.71
N HIS A 386 12.14 11.16 -12.32
CA HIS A 386 10.88 11.12 -11.60
C HIS A 386 10.36 9.70 -11.41
N ASP A 387 10.66 8.79 -12.33
CA ASP A 387 10.11 7.43 -12.31
C ASP A 387 11.11 6.34 -12.72
N GLY A 388 12.41 6.65 -12.78
CA GLY A 388 13.49 5.69 -13.00
C GLY A 388 14.18 5.26 -11.70
N ILE A 389 15.35 4.63 -11.79
CA ILE A 389 16.12 4.21 -10.60
C ILE A 389 16.43 5.37 -9.63
N GLY A 390 16.50 6.60 -10.12
CA GLY A 390 16.75 7.79 -9.30
C GLY A 390 15.60 8.14 -8.36
N SER A 391 14.36 7.71 -8.66
CA SER A 391 13.19 8.00 -7.84
C SER A 391 13.04 7.08 -6.63
N VAL A 392 13.93 6.08 -6.50
CA VAL A 392 13.97 5.12 -5.38
C VAL A 392 14.67 5.70 -4.14
N VAL A 393 15.47 6.75 -4.32
CA VAL A 393 16.30 7.40 -3.29
C VAL A 393 15.76 8.79 -3.01
#